data_AF-F7A082-F1
#
_entry.id   AF-F7A082-F1
#
_cell.length_a   1.000
_cell.length_b   1.000
_cell.length_c   1.000
_cell.angle_alpha   90.00
_cell.angle_beta   90.00
_cell.angle_gamma   90.00
#
_symmetry.space_group_name_H-M   'P 1'
#
loop_
_entity.id
_entity.type
_entity.pdbx_description
1 polymer ?
#
loop_
_entity_poly.entity_id
_entity_poly.type
_entity_poly.pdbx_seq_one_letter_code
_entity_poly.pdbx_strand_id
1 'polypeptide(L)'
;MAFKSCSRLLNHLHTRHTRRPFTPESAWSSNAWLIGDDQTKYLSSNWRRRKMKPDNLAAHMADPLDEDLPMTASEAQQLTVLTNLPFVVPFQTRVGIFTNMLSQDRLSRESDRDVIMHDAGLAESSKVIHVKVRRDFLYEDSFNDLSSHNAPDLHRTLRVTFINQAGAEEAGYGAGVTREFYQQLVRTSFQPGRGLFKLTDDRELYPNPNADHVVENMSQHFYFLGRLLGKMIYEGMQIELPFAAFFLCKLLQPKNADVDINHLQSLDPDFYRNLMFLRSHEGNVADLDLNFTVVDDKFGATRVTELVPGGHDLPVTNENRVRYIHLLSNYKLNVQMRVAVDRFRDGLSNVIPLEWLRMFDHRECQTIISGAEVPINVNDMKDNAAYSGGYTPEHPTIEIFWNVLRS
;
A
#
# COMPACT_ATOMS: atom_id res chain seq x y z
N MET A 1 -4.67 -31.71 -3.30
CA MET A 1 -4.94 -31.35 -1.88
C MET A 1 -3.67 -31.09 -1.06
N ALA A 2 -2.61 -31.90 -1.20
CA ALA A 2 -1.35 -31.71 -0.44
C ALA A 2 -0.70 -30.32 -0.63
N PHE A 3 -0.51 -29.86 -1.87
CA PHE A 3 0.12 -28.55 -2.15
C PHE A 3 -0.57 -27.40 -1.40
N LYS A 4 -1.90 -27.28 -1.51
CA LYS A 4 -2.68 -26.22 -0.85
C LYS A 4 -2.52 -26.22 0.67
N SER A 5 -2.46 -27.39 1.31
CA SER A 5 -2.25 -27.52 2.75
C SER A 5 -0.83 -27.12 3.14
N CYS A 6 0.18 -27.58 2.39
CA CYS A 6 1.57 -27.20 2.61
C CYS A 6 1.79 -25.70 2.41
N SER A 7 1.24 -25.11 1.34
CA SER A 7 1.35 -23.68 1.08
C SER A 7 0.74 -22.84 2.19
N ARG A 8 -0.42 -23.24 2.73
CA ARG A 8 -1.02 -22.56 3.88
C ARG A 8 -0.15 -22.62 5.13
N LEU A 9 0.39 -23.80 5.45
CA LEU A 9 1.28 -23.97 6.59
C LEU A 9 2.54 -23.09 6.46
N LEU A 10 3.18 -23.12 5.29
CA LEU A 10 4.36 -22.30 5.02
C LEU A 10 4.05 -20.81 5.10
N ASN A 11 2.93 -20.34 4.54
CA ASN A 11 2.49 -18.95 4.69
C ASN A 11 2.29 -18.56 6.17
N HIS A 12 1.69 -19.43 6.99
CA HIS A 12 1.53 -19.17 8.42
C HIS A 12 2.87 -19.12 9.16
N LEU A 13 3.82 -20.00 8.83
CA LEU A 13 5.15 -19.99 9.43
C LEU A 13 5.95 -18.76 9.00
N HIS A 14 5.92 -18.39 7.71
CA HIS A 14 6.54 -17.18 7.21
C HIS A 14 5.93 -15.92 7.85
N THR A 15 4.61 -15.83 7.95
CA THR A 15 3.93 -14.70 8.62
C THR A 15 4.32 -14.60 10.11
N ARG A 16 4.61 -15.73 10.77
CA ARG A 16 5.17 -15.69 12.14
C ARG A 16 6.62 -15.21 12.13
N HIS A 17 7.40 -15.64 11.14
CA HIS A 17 8.80 -15.28 10.96
C HIS A 17 8.99 -13.77 10.76
N THR A 18 8.18 -13.15 9.89
CA THR A 18 8.24 -11.70 9.62
C THR A 18 8.01 -10.86 10.88
N ARG A 19 7.21 -11.35 11.82
CA ARG A 19 6.98 -10.69 13.13
C ARG A 19 8.13 -10.94 14.11
N ARG A 20 8.58 -12.19 14.20
CA ARG A 20 9.67 -12.60 15.09
C ARG A 20 10.57 -13.62 14.37
N PRO A 21 11.72 -13.17 13.83
CA PRO A 21 12.63 -14.06 13.11
C PRO A 21 13.11 -15.22 13.99
N PHE A 22 13.04 -16.43 13.46
CA PHE A 22 13.49 -17.67 14.12
C PHE A 22 14.39 -18.55 13.24
N THR A 23 14.68 -18.11 12.00
CA THR A 23 15.62 -18.69 11.03
C THR A 23 16.33 -17.54 10.29
N PRO A 24 17.42 -17.79 9.55
CA PRO A 24 17.95 -16.79 8.62
C PRO A 24 16.97 -16.53 7.47
N GLU A 25 16.98 -15.31 6.90
CA GLU A 25 16.16 -14.94 5.72
C GLU A 25 16.45 -15.85 4.52
N SER A 26 17.72 -16.25 4.34
CA SER A 26 18.13 -17.17 3.27
C SER A 26 17.48 -18.55 3.34
N ALA A 27 16.89 -18.95 4.48
CA ALA A 27 16.19 -20.21 4.62
C ALA A 27 14.82 -20.21 3.91
N TRP A 28 14.25 -19.03 3.64
CA TRP A 28 12.96 -18.89 2.97
C TRP A 28 13.09 -18.76 1.46
N SER A 29 14.19 -18.15 0.98
CA SER A 29 14.44 -17.89 -0.44
C SER A 29 15.16 -19.03 -1.14
N SER A 30 14.77 -19.33 -2.38
CA SER A 30 15.49 -20.24 -3.28
C SER A 30 16.04 -19.48 -4.48
N ASN A 31 17.31 -19.69 -4.81
CA ASN A 31 17.95 -19.14 -6.01
C ASN A 31 17.59 -19.93 -7.29
N ALA A 32 16.83 -21.03 -7.18
CA ALA A 32 16.44 -21.88 -8.30
C ALA A 32 15.24 -21.32 -9.10
N TRP A 33 15.20 -20.01 -9.30
CA TRP A 33 14.14 -19.33 -10.05
C TRP A 33 14.60 -18.97 -11.46
N LEU A 34 13.85 -19.39 -12.48
CA LEU A 34 14.22 -19.26 -13.89
C LEU A 34 13.23 -18.42 -14.74
N ILE A 35 12.25 -17.72 -14.14
CA ILE A 35 11.41 -16.81 -14.94
C ILE A 35 12.27 -15.63 -15.38
N GLY A 36 12.60 -15.58 -16.67
CA GLY A 36 13.21 -14.43 -17.33
C GLY A 36 12.19 -13.32 -17.63
N ASP A 37 12.69 -12.13 -17.94
CA ASP A 37 11.87 -10.91 -18.11
C ASP A 37 10.73 -11.05 -19.14
N ASP A 38 10.93 -11.81 -20.21
CA ASP A 38 9.92 -12.02 -21.27
C ASP A 38 8.67 -12.77 -20.79
N GLN A 39 8.76 -13.52 -19.70
CA GLN A 39 7.68 -14.38 -19.21
C GLN A 39 6.73 -13.70 -18.21
N THR A 40 7.02 -12.44 -17.85
CA THR A 40 6.10 -11.60 -17.07
C THR A 40 4.91 -11.10 -17.89
N LYS A 41 4.98 -11.16 -19.23
CA LYS A 41 3.88 -10.83 -20.16
C LYS A 41 2.62 -11.67 -19.89
N TYR A 42 2.79 -12.93 -19.51
CA TYR A 42 1.66 -13.81 -19.18
C TYR A 42 0.95 -13.44 -17.87
N LEU A 43 1.68 -12.84 -16.93
CA LEU A 43 1.14 -12.38 -15.65
C LEU A 43 0.27 -11.14 -15.85
N SER A 44 0.71 -10.21 -16.70
CA SER A 44 -0.05 -9.01 -17.05
C SER A 44 -1.23 -9.32 -17.98
N SER A 45 -1.07 -10.20 -18.98
CA SER A 45 -2.12 -10.57 -19.95
C SER A 45 -3.26 -11.39 -19.33
N ASN A 46 -2.95 -12.43 -18.55
CA ASN A 46 -3.96 -13.23 -17.84
C ASN A 46 -4.77 -12.40 -16.86
N TRP A 47 -4.15 -11.36 -16.27
CA TRP A 47 -4.83 -10.47 -15.34
C TRP A 47 -5.80 -9.53 -16.06
N ARG A 48 -5.41 -8.95 -17.21
CA ARG A 48 -6.32 -8.14 -18.06
C ARG A 48 -7.61 -8.89 -18.43
N ARG A 49 -7.49 -10.15 -18.85
CA ARG A 49 -8.65 -10.99 -19.19
C ARG A 49 -9.61 -11.20 -18.01
N ARG A 50 -9.08 -11.29 -16.78
CA ARG A 50 -9.91 -11.45 -15.57
C ARG A 50 -10.62 -10.16 -15.13
N LYS A 51 -10.06 -8.97 -15.45
CA LYS A 51 -10.65 -7.67 -15.09
C LYS A 51 -11.70 -7.21 -16.11
N MET A 52 -11.57 -7.57 -17.39
CA MET A 52 -12.57 -7.26 -18.41
C MET A 52 -13.84 -8.10 -18.17
N LYS A 53 -14.91 -7.46 -17.68
CA LYS A 53 -16.26 -8.03 -17.74
C LYS A 53 -16.68 -8.17 -19.21
N PRO A 54 -17.46 -9.22 -19.58
CA PRO A 54 -17.93 -9.43 -20.96
C PRO A 54 -18.89 -8.34 -21.50
N ASP A 55 -19.31 -7.37 -20.68
CA ASP A 55 -20.29 -6.33 -21.08
C ASP A 55 -19.70 -5.09 -21.76
N ASN A 56 -18.38 -5.00 -21.93
CA ASN A 56 -17.79 -3.89 -22.69
C ASN A 56 -17.64 -4.29 -24.16
N LEU A 57 -18.21 -3.49 -25.07
CA LEU A 57 -18.09 -3.64 -26.53
C LEU A 57 -16.62 -3.76 -27.02
N ALA A 58 -15.65 -3.32 -26.22
CA ALA A 58 -14.22 -3.51 -26.47
C ALA A 58 -13.73 -4.97 -26.38
N ALA A 59 -14.48 -5.87 -25.73
CA ALA A 59 -14.14 -7.30 -25.66
C ALA A 59 -14.22 -8.00 -27.02
N HIS A 60 -14.91 -7.40 -28.00
CA HIS A 60 -14.98 -7.89 -29.38
C HIS A 60 -13.83 -7.40 -30.28
N MET A 61 -12.92 -6.57 -29.76
CA MET A 61 -11.78 -6.02 -30.50
C MET A 61 -10.42 -6.50 -29.95
N ALA A 62 -10.41 -7.54 -29.11
CA ALA A 62 -9.17 -8.25 -28.82
C ALA A 62 -8.61 -8.81 -30.14
N ASP A 63 -7.44 -8.33 -30.53
CA ASP A 63 -6.76 -8.66 -31.77
C ASP A 63 -6.65 -10.20 -31.95
N PRO A 64 -7.11 -10.78 -33.07
CA PRO A 64 -6.96 -12.22 -33.34
C PRO A 64 -5.49 -12.69 -33.42
N LEU A 65 -4.52 -11.77 -33.38
CA LEU A 65 -3.09 -12.07 -33.45
C LEU A 65 -2.41 -12.32 -32.09
N ASP A 66 -3.11 -12.13 -30.97
CA ASP A 66 -2.63 -12.54 -29.62
C ASP A 66 -2.97 -14.02 -29.34
N GLU A 67 -2.57 -14.93 -30.24
CA GLU A 67 -2.44 -16.34 -29.89
C GLU A 67 -1.28 -16.49 -28.90
N ASP A 68 -1.58 -16.39 -27.60
CA ASP A 68 -0.64 -16.73 -26.53
C ASP A 68 0.01 -18.09 -26.83
N LEU A 69 1.35 -18.12 -26.89
CA LEU A 69 2.07 -19.38 -26.89
C LEU A 69 1.63 -20.22 -25.67
N PRO A 70 1.39 -21.53 -25.84
CA PRO A 70 0.98 -22.39 -24.73
C PRO A 70 2.05 -22.38 -23.65
N MET A 71 1.65 -22.06 -22.40
CA MET A 71 2.56 -22.09 -21.24
C MET A 71 3.26 -23.43 -21.13
N THR A 72 4.57 -23.41 -20.93
CA THR A 72 5.30 -24.62 -20.59
C THR A 72 4.86 -25.11 -19.20
N ALA A 73 5.00 -26.42 -18.95
CA ALA A 73 4.69 -26.97 -17.63
C ALA A 73 5.54 -26.33 -16.51
N SER A 74 6.75 -25.86 -16.84
CA SER A 74 7.66 -25.17 -15.91
C SER A 74 7.14 -23.78 -15.54
N GLU A 75 6.66 -23.01 -16.51
CA GLU A 75 6.05 -21.69 -16.31
C GLU A 75 4.84 -21.74 -15.39
N ALA A 76 3.93 -22.69 -15.64
CA ALA A 76 2.73 -22.86 -14.83
C ALA A 76 3.08 -23.20 -13.36
N GLN A 77 4.13 -24.00 -13.15
CA GLN A 77 4.63 -24.33 -11.81
C GLN A 77 5.22 -23.11 -11.11
N GLN A 78 6.08 -22.36 -11.78
CA GLN A 78 6.71 -21.17 -11.21
C GLN A 78 5.65 -20.11 -10.88
N LEU A 79 4.72 -19.83 -11.77
CA LEU A 79 3.58 -18.94 -11.51
C LEU A 79 2.78 -19.36 -10.26
N THR A 80 2.59 -20.67 -10.09
CA THR A 80 1.91 -21.23 -8.92
C THR A 80 2.70 -20.96 -7.64
N VAL A 81 4.04 -21.09 -7.66
CA VAL A 81 4.91 -20.72 -6.54
C VAL A 81 4.82 -19.23 -6.24
N LEU A 82 5.00 -18.34 -7.23
CA LEU A 82 4.92 -16.89 -7.02
C LEU A 82 3.59 -16.46 -6.41
N THR A 83 2.48 -17.08 -6.85
CA THR A 83 1.14 -16.72 -6.37
C THR A 83 0.84 -17.26 -4.97
N ASN A 84 1.35 -18.45 -4.61
CA ASN A 84 0.98 -19.12 -3.35
C ASN A 84 2.08 -19.09 -2.28
N LEU A 85 3.33 -18.85 -2.68
CA LEU A 85 4.55 -18.87 -1.87
C LEU A 85 5.54 -17.80 -2.35
N PRO A 86 5.12 -16.51 -2.45
CA PRO A 86 5.95 -15.46 -3.03
C PRO A 86 7.29 -15.28 -2.31
N PHE A 87 7.34 -15.46 -0.99
CA PHE A 87 8.55 -15.33 -0.18
C PHE A 87 9.67 -16.32 -0.55
N VAL A 88 9.36 -17.37 -1.33
CA VAL A 88 10.37 -18.31 -1.84
C VAL A 88 11.20 -17.70 -2.96
N VAL A 89 10.63 -16.79 -3.74
CA VAL A 89 11.36 -16.01 -4.74
C VAL A 89 12.11 -14.91 -4.00
N PRO A 90 13.33 -14.48 -4.36
CA PRO A 90 13.98 -13.35 -3.69
C PRO A 90 13.22 -12.02 -3.89
N PHE A 91 13.27 -11.12 -2.89
CA PHE A 91 12.60 -9.81 -2.95
C PHE A 91 12.94 -9.03 -4.23
N GLN A 92 14.23 -8.91 -4.56
CA GLN A 92 14.68 -8.17 -5.75
C GLN A 92 14.16 -8.75 -7.06
N THR A 93 14.08 -10.07 -7.15
CA THR A 93 13.48 -10.75 -8.32
C THR A 93 11.99 -10.40 -8.43
N ARG A 94 11.25 -10.37 -7.31
CA ARG A 94 9.83 -9.98 -7.32
C ARG A 94 9.62 -8.50 -7.64
N VAL A 95 10.53 -7.62 -7.20
CA VAL A 95 10.53 -6.21 -7.60
C VAL A 95 10.72 -6.09 -9.12
N GLY A 96 11.69 -6.79 -9.71
CA GLY A 96 11.89 -6.83 -11.17
C GLY A 96 10.65 -7.34 -11.93
N ILE A 97 10.01 -8.40 -11.42
CA ILE A 97 8.75 -8.91 -11.98
C ILE A 97 7.66 -7.83 -11.89
N PHE A 98 7.50 -7.19 -10.74
CA PHE A 98 6.49 -6.16 -10.51
C PHE A 98 6.69 -4.93 -11.41
N THR A 99 7.92 -4.43 -11.56
CA THR A 99 8.23 -3.29 -12.42
C THR A 99 8.00 -3.61 -13.89
N ASN A 100 8.28 -4.84 -14.32
CA ASN A 100 8.00 -5.30 -15.69
C ASN A 100 6.49 -5.44 -15.95
N MET A 101 5.71 -5.92 -14.97
CA MET A 101 4.23 -5.91 -15.08
C MET A 101 3.67 -4.49 -15.24
N LEU A 102 4.20 -3.52 -14.48
CA LEU A 102 3.81 -2.12 -14.58
C LEU A 102 4.16 -1.53 -15.96
N SER A 103 5.38 -1.79 -16.47
CA SER A 103 5.81 -1.27 -17.77
C SER A 103 4.98 -1.85 -18.93
N GLN A 104 4.69 -3.15 -18.89
CA GLN A 104 3.85 -3.81 -19.88
C GLN A 104 2.42 -3.27 -19.86
N ASP A 105 1.83 -3.07 -18.67
CA ASP A 105 0.49 -2.49 -18.57
C ASP A 105 0.44 -1.04 -19.10
N ARG A 106 1.50 -0.25 -18.90
CA ARG A 106 1.61 1.09 -19.49
C ARG A 106 1.62 1.05 -21.02
N LEU A 107 2.52 0.26 -21.59
CA LEU A 107 2.68 0.13 -23.05
C LEU A 107 1.40 -0.36 -23.71
N SER A 108 0.77 -1.37 -23.13
CA SER A 108 -0.46 -1.96 -23.68
C SER A 108 -1.64 -1.00 -23.56
N ARG A 109 -1.77 -0.22 -22.47
CA ARG A 109 -2.79 0.85 -22.39
C ARG A 109 -2.55 1.98 -23.37
N GLU A 110 -1.29 2.30 -23.66
CA GLU A 110 -0.95 3.33 -24.63
C GLU A 110 -1.33 2.88 -26.04
N SER A 111 -0.99 1.63 -26.40
CA SER A 111 -1.42 1.01 -27.66
C SER A 111 -2.95 0.96 -27.81
N ASP A 112 -3.67 0.46 -26.78
CA ASP A 112 -5.14 0.39 -26.80
C ASP A 112 -5.77 1.78 -27.04
N ARG A 113 -5.19 2.83 -26.42
CA ARG A 113 -5.65 4.20 -26.59
C ARG A 113 -5.36 4.75 -27.98
N ASP A 114 -4.20 4.47 -28.55
CA ASP A 114 -3.82 4.94 -29.89
C ASP A 114 -4.77 4.37 -30.95
N VAL A 115 -5.14 3.10 -30.82
CA VAL A 115 -6.16 2.46 -31.69
C VAL A 115 -7.52 3.15 -31.54
N ILE A 116 -8.00 3.34 -30.30
CA ILE A 116 -9.29 3.99 -30.04
C ILE A 116 -9.31 5.43 -30.56
N MET A 117 -8.23 6.19 -30.40
CA MET A 117 -8.16 7.58 -30.87
C MET A 117 -8.14 7.68 -32.39
N HIS A 118 -7.41 6.79 -33.06
CA HIS A 118 -7.38 6.71 -34.51
C HIS A 118 -8.78 6.38 -35.08
N ASP A 119 -9.49 5.43 -34.47
CA ASP A 119 -10.83 5.01 -34.92
C ASP A 119 -11.92 6.07 -34.61
N ALA A 120 -11.84 6.73 -33.45
CA ALA A 120 -12.83 7.73 -33.03
C ALA A 120 -12.56 9.16 -33.57
N GLY A 121 -11.44 9.40 -34.27
CA GLY A 121 -11.06 10.71 -34.78
C GLY A 121 -10.86 11.78 -33.67
N LEU A 122 -10.53 11.35 -32.46
CA LEU A 122 -10.39 12.23 -31.29
C LEU A 122 -8.97 12.84 -31.20
N ALA A 123 -8.89 14.09 -30.74
CA ALA A 123 -7.62 14.81 -30.60
C ALA A 123 -6.69 14.21 -29.51
N GLU A 124 -5.38 14.41 -29.67
CA GLU A 124 -4.31 14.01 -28.71
C GLU A 124 -4.54 14.52 -27.27
N SER A 125 -5.37 15.54 -27.07
CA SER A 125 -5.76 16.04 -25.74
C SER A 125 -6.41 14.97 -24.86
N SER A 126 -6.87 13.85 -25.44
CA SER A 126 -7.40 12.70 -24.69
C SER A 126 -6.30 11.78 -24.10
N LYS A 127 -5.00 12.06 -24.30
CA LYS A 127 -3.90 11.27 -23.70
C LYS A 127 -3.49 11.75 -22.30
N VAL A 128 -3.67 13.04 -22.02
CA VAL A 128 -3.11 13.70 -20.83
C VAL A 128 -4.24 14.21 -19.92
N ILE A 129 -4.10 14.06 -18.60
CA ILE A 129 -5.00 14.70 -17.64
C ILE A 129 -4.40 16.05 -17.27
N HIS A 130 -5.11 17.13 -17.59
CA HIS A 130 -4.73 18.47 -17.18
C HIS A 130 -5.25 18.72 -15.77
N VAL A 131 -4.36 19.10 -14.86
CA VAL A 131 -4.68 19.41 -13.46
C VAL A 131 -4.26 20.84 -13.18
N LYS A 132 -5.20 21.65 -12.73
CA LYS A 132 -4.95 23.05 -12.40
C LYS A 132 -5.16 23.24 -10.90
N VAL A 133 -4.08 23.55 -10.19
CA VAL A 133 -4.09 23.53 -8.71
C VAL A 133 -3.53 24.81 -8.13
N ARG A 134 -4.22 25.36 -7.14
CA ARG A 134 -3.71 26.47 -6.33
C ARG A 134 -2.87 25.90 -5.19
N ARG A 135 -1.70 26.49 -4.94
CA ARG A 135 -0.78 25.99 -3.89
C ARG A 135 -1.45 25.90 -2.51
N ASP A 136 -2.28 26.89 -2.18
CA ASP A 136 -2.98 26.98 -0.89
C ASP A 136 -4.18 26.01 -0.78
N PHE A 137 -4.67 25.46 -1.89
CA PHE A 137 -5.83 24.55 -1.97
C PHE A 137 -5.45 23.25 -2.69
N LEU A 138 -4.19 22.84 -2.57
CA LEU A 138 -3.61 21.74 -3.34
C LEU A 138 -4.43 20.45 -3.21
N TYR A 139 -4.88 20.13 -2.01
CA TYR A 139 -5.64 18.92 -1.76
C TYR A 139 -7.05 19.00 -2.34
N GLU A 140 -7.76 20.09 -2.10
CA GLU A 140 -9.15 20.29 -2.48
C GLU A 140 -9.29 20.33 -4.00
N ASP A 141 -8.43 21.09 -4.68
CA ASP A 141 -8.37 21.18 -6.14
C ASP A 141 -8.03 19.81 -6.74
N SER A 142 -7.04 19.10 -6.17
CA SER A 142 -6.68 17.75 -6.63
C SER A 142 -7.77 16.72 -6.38
N PHE A 143 -8.44 16.75 -5.23
CA PHE A 143 -9.52 15.84 -4.89
C PHE A 143 -10.68 15.96 -5.88
N ASN A 144 -10.98 17.20 -6.31
CA ASN A 144 -11.97 17.47 -7.33
C ASN A 144 -11.51 17.01 -8.72
N ASP A 145 -10.38 17.51 -9.21
CA ASP A 145 -9.89 17.27 -10.58
C ASP A 145 -9.54 15.79 -10.81
N LEU A 146 -9.02 15.11 -9.79
CA LEU A 146 -8.62 13.71 -9.84
C LEU A 146 -9.66 12.76 -9.23
N SER A 147 -10.90 13.23 -9.05
CA SER A 147 -12.02 12.38 -8.64
C SER A 147 -12.27 11.28 -9.69
N SER A 148 -12.97 10.20 -9.30
CA SER A 148 -13.30 9.13 -10.26
C SER A 148 -14.25 9.59 -11.37
N HIS A 149 -14.97 10.68 -11.15
CA HIS A 149 -15.84 11.27 -12.16
C HIS A 149 -15.04 12.05 -13.20
N ASN A 150 -14.13 12.93 -12.75
CA ASN A 150 -13.37 13.82 -13.63
C ASN A 150 -12.16 13.13 -14.28
N ALA A 151 -11.50 12.24 -13.54
CA ALA A 151 -10.35 11.48 -14.01
C ALA A 151 -10.56 9.99 -13.73
N PRO A 152 -11.47 9.29 -14.45
CA PRO A 152 -11.74 7.88 -14.23
C PRO A 152 -10.52 6.98 -14.46
N ASP A 153 -9.66 7.37 -15.41
CA ASP A 153 -8.45 6.64 -15.77
C ASP A 153 -7.16 7.38 -15.36
N LEU A 154 -6.71 7.14 -14.13
CA LEU A 154 -5.47 7.71 -13.62
C LEU A 154 -4.19 7.09 -14.19
N HIS A 155 -4.25 6.14 -15.13
CA HIS A 155 -3.04 5.62 -15.78
C HIS A 155 -2.53 6.60 -16.85
N ARG A 156 -3.34 7.62 -17.20
CA ARG A 156 -2.94 8.71 -18.08
C ARG A 156 -1.85 9.57 -17.44
N THR A 157 -1.02 10.17 -18.29
CA THR A 157 0.02 11.13 -17.87
C THR A 157 -0.65 12.39 -17.34
N LEU A 158 -0.15 12.91 -16.22
CA LEU A 158 -0.64 14.14 -15.61
C LEU A 158 0.20 15.32 -16.04
N ARG A 159 -0.48 16.37 -16.51
CA ARG A 159 0.12 17.67 -16.80
C ARG A 159 -0.41 18.69 -15.82
N VAL A 160 0.43 19.02 -14.86
CA VAL A 160 0.10 19.91 -13.75
C VAL A 160 0.42 21.35 -14.12
N THR A 161 -0.47 22.27 -13.76
CA THR A 161 -0.25 23.72 -13.84
C THR A 161 -0.59 24.31 -12.47
N PHE A 162 0.38 24.97 -11.83
CA PHE A 162 0.14 25.70 -10.60
C PHE A 162 -0.49 27.05 -10.90
N ILE A 163 -1.47 27.45 -10.09
CA ILE A 163 -2.12 28.76 -10.15
C ILE A 163 -1.67 29.56 -8.93
N ASN A 164 -1.14 30.75 -9.16
CA ASN A 164 -0.73 31.66 -8.10
C ASN A 164 -1.94 32.37 -7.44
N GLN A 165 -1.69 33.14 -6.39
CA GLN A 165 -2.74 33.87 -5.66
C GLN A 165 -3.50 34.90 -6.52
N ALA A 166 -2.88 35.40 -7.59
CA ALA A 166 -3.51 36.33 -8.54
C ALA A 166 -4.34 35.61 -9.61
N GLY A 167 -4.47 34.27 -9.56
CA GLY A 167 -5.21 33.47 -10.52
C GLY A 167 -4.46 33.24 -11.84
N ALA A 168 -3.20 33.63 -11.94
CA ALA A 168 -2.37 33.41 -13.12
C ALA A 168 -1.62 32.08 -13.05
N GLU A 169 -1.42 31.46 -14.21
CA GLU A 169 -0.64 30.23 -14.34
C GLU A 169 0.85 30.51 -14.04
N GLU A 170 1.43 29.72 -13.14
CA GLU A 170 2.86 29.78 -12.85
C GLU A 170 3.66 29.26 -14.03
N ALA A 171 4.78 29.92 -14.33
CA ALA A 171 5.70 29.48 -15.37
C ALA A 171 6.40 28.18 -14.93
N GLY A 172 6.01 27.06 -15.53
CA GLY A 172 6.63 25.77 -15.32
C GLY A 172 5.93 24.69 -16.13
N TYR A 173 6.70 23.85 -16.82
CA TYR A 173 6.16 22.72 -17.55
C TYR A 173 7.08 21.50 -17.44
N GLY A 174 6.49 20.32 -17.53
CA GLY A 174 7.24 19.05 -17.60
C GLY A 174 7.35 18.31 -16.27
N ALA A 175 8.20 17.28 -16.28
CA ALA A 175 8.25 16.26 -15.23
C ALA A 175 8.63 16.79 -13.83
N GLY A 176 9.43 17.86 -13.75
CA GLY A 176 9.81 18.47 -12.48
C GLY A 176 8.62 19.03 -11.70
N VAL A 177 7.73 19.77 -12.39
CA VAL A 177 6.51 20.35 -11.80
C VAL A 177 5.55 19.24 -11.36
N THR A 178 5.38 18.21 -12.19
CA THR A 178 4.53 17.06 -11.84
C THR A 178 5.08 16.31 -10.62
N ARG A 179 6.41 16.14 -10.50
CA ARG A 179 7.03 15.51 -9.33
C ARG A 179 6.84 16.33 -8.06
N GLU A 180 7.06 17.65 -8.12
CA GLU A 180 6.80 18.57 -7.01
C GLU A 180 5.33 18.47 -6.55
N PHE A 181 4.40 18.53 -7.50
CA PHE A 181 2.98 18.38 -7.25
C PHE A 181 2.65 17.11 -6.47
N TYR A 182 3.15 15.96 -6.92
CA TYR A 182 2.89 14.70 -6.23
C TYR A 182 3.46 14.67 -4.81
N GLN A 183 4.70 15.15 -4.62
CA GLN A 183 5.32 15.19 -3.30
C GLN A 183 4.52 16.06 -2.33
N GLN A 184 4.11 17.26 -2.76
CA GLN A 184 3.31 18.17 -1.94
C GLN A 184 1.91 17.62 -1.70
N LEU A 185 1.27 17.04 -2.72
CA LEU A 185 -0.08 16.49 -2.62
C LEU A 185 -0.10 15.32 -1.64
N VAL A 186 0.84 14.37 -1.75
CA VAL A 186 0.97 13.24 -0.85
C VAL A 186 1.21 13.72 0.58
N ARG A 187 2.16 14.63 0.78
CA ARG A 187 2.45 15.18 2.12
C ARG A 187 1.22 15.84 2.74
N THR A 188 0.44 16.59 1.96
CA THR A 188 -0.77 17.29 2.44
C THR A 188 -1.96 16.33 2.65
N SER A 189 -2.01 15.26 1.86
CA SER A 189 -3.08 14.26 1.85
C SER A 189 -3.07 13.36 3.08
N PHE A 190 -1.89 12.94 3.52
CA PHE A 190 -1.71 11.98 4.62
C PHE A 190 -1.37 12.65 5.96
N GLN A 191 -1.43 13.97 6.03
CA GLN A 191 -1.21 14.70 7.29
C GLN A 191 -2.30 14.38 8.32
N PRO A 192 -1.93 14.01 9.56
CA PRO A 192 -2.90 13.71 10.62
C PRO A 192 -3.87 14.86 10.92
N GLY A 193 -3.43 16.11 10.72
CA GLY A 193 -4.25 17.31 10.92
C GLY A 193 -5.52 17.37 10.05
N ARG A 194 -5.57 16.62 8.94
CA ARG A 194 -6.78 16.52 8.09
C ARG A 194 -7.84 15.60 8.68
N GLY A 195 -7.52 14.84 9.73
CA GLY A 195 -8.46 13.95 10.42
C GLY A 195 -8.73 12.61 9.73
N LEU A 196 -8.16 12.36 8.55
CA LEU A 196 -8.28 11.08 7.84
C LEU A 196 -7.33 10.01 8.38
N PHE A 197 -6.12 10.39 8.82
CA PHE A 197 -5.12 9.47 9.35
C PHE A 197 -4.73 9.85 10.77
N LYS A 198 -4.25 8.86 11.53
CA LYS A 198 -3.64 9.00 12.85
C LYS A 198 -2.25 8.38 12.84
N LEU A 199 -1.46 8.74 13.83
CA LEU A 199 -0.14 8.18 14.08
C LEU A 199 -0.20 7.20 15.24
N THR A 200 0.55 6.11 15.13
CA THR A 200 0.92 5.25 16.27
C THR A 200 2.00 5.95 17.10
N ASP A 201 2.38 5.34 18.22
CA ASP A 201 3.50 5.83 19.05
C ASP A 201 4.82 5.90 18.26
N ASP A 202 5.01 4.96 17.32
CA ASP A 202 6.16 4.88 16.41
C ASP A 202 6.05 5.84 15.20
N ARG A 203 5.08 6.75 15.20
CA ARG A 203 4.80 7.72 14.13
C ARG A 203 4.44 7.07 12.78
N GLU A 204 3.83 5.88 12.81
CA GLU A 204 3.32 5.21 11.63
C GLU A 204 1.85 5.59 11.37
N LEU A 205 1.49 5.80 10.11
CA LEU A 205 0.18 6.23 9.66
C LEU A 205 -0.81 5.07 9.57
N TYR A 206 -2.02 5.29 10.10
CA TYR A 206 -3.16 4.41 9.89
C TYR A 206 -4.48 5.20 9.77
N PRO A 207 -5.53 4.64 9.14
CA PRO A 207 -6.80 5.32 9.01
C PRO A 207 -7.39 5.68 10.37
N ASN A 208 -7.77 6.94 10.56
CA ASN A 208 -8.39 7.40 11.78
C ASN A 208 -9.76 6.72 11.96
N PRO A 209 -9.99 5.94 13.04
CA PRO A 209 -11.25 5.25 13.26
C PRO A 209 -12.46 6.18 13.49
N ASN A 210 -12.21 7.45 13.77
CA ASN A 210 -13.23 8.49 13.99
C ASN A 210 -13.30 9.50 12.82
N ALA A 211 -12.73 9.18 11.66
CA ALA A 211 -12.69 10.11 10.53
C ALA A 211 -14.10 10.47 9.99
N ASP A 212 -15.09 9.61 10.21
CA ASP A 212 -16.50 9.84 9.86
C ASP A 212 -17.13 11.02 10.61
N HIS A 213 -16.60 11.37 11.78
CA HIS A 213 -17.03 12.51 12.58
C HIS A 213 -16.26 13.80 12.27
N VAL A 214 -15.12 13.71 11.57
CA VAL A 214 -14.25 14.86 11.28
C VAL A 214 -14.39 15.33 9.85
N VAL A 215 -14.51 14.39 8.91
CA VAL A 215 -14.46 14.65 7.48
C VAL A 215 -15.73 14.13 6.84
N GLU A 216 -16.53 15.05 6.29
CA GLU A 216 -17.67 14.69 5.46
C GLU A 216 -17.22 13.85 4.26
N ASN A 217 -18.07 12.93 3.80
CA ASN A 217 -17.75 12.08 2.66
C ASN A 217 -16.42 11.32 2.79
N MET A 218 -16.02 10.97 4.02
CA MET A 218 -14.80 10.21 4.36
C MET A 218 -14.52 9.05 3.40
N SER A 219 -15.57 8.33 2.96
CA SER A 219 -15.47 7.23 2.00
C SER A 219 -14.87 7.65 0.65
N GLN A 220 -15.25 8.81 0.13
CA GLN A 220 -14.72 9.35 -1.13
C GLN A 220 -13.26 9.79 -0.96
N HIS A 221 -12.94 10.41 0.18
CA HIS A 221 -11.57 10.79 0.52
C HIS A 221 -10.65 9.57 0.59
N PHE A 222 -11.00 8.52 1.33
CA PHE A 222 -10.17 7.31 1.37
C PHE A 222 -10.03 6.66 0.00
N TYR A 223 -11.11 6.61 -0.79
CA TYR A 223 -11.04 6.11 -2.16
C TYR A 223 -10.06 6.93 -3.01
N PHE A 224 -10.11 8.26 -2.97
CA PHE A 224 -9.14 9.13 -3.64
C PHE A 224 -7.71 8.89 -3.15
N LEU A 225 -7.48 8.77 -1.84
CA LEU A 225 -6.16 8.52 -1.28
C LEU A 225 -5.57 7.17 -1.68
N GLY A 226 -6.42 6.14 -1.76
CA GLY A 226 -6.04 4.84 -2.31
C GLY A 226 -5.62 4.95 -3.78
N ARG A 227 -6.39 5.69 -4.58
CA ARG A 227 -6.04 5.96 -5.99
C ARG A 227 -4.74 6.74 -6.12
N LEU A 228 -4.52 7.74 -5.27
CA LEU A 228 -3.31 8.55 -5.24
C LEU A 228 -2.08 7.67 -4.91
N LEU A 229 -2.16 6.83 -3.87
CA LEU A 229 -1.09 5.89 -3.55
C LEU A 229 -0.83 4.92 -4.72
N GLY A 230 -1.89 4.37 -5.31
CA GLY A 230 -1.80 3.51 -6.49
C GLY A 230 -1.13 4.22 -7.66
N LYS A 231 -1.43 5.50 -7.88
CA LYS A 231 -0.76 6.32 -8.90
C LYS A 231 0.71 6.52 -8.60
N MET A 232 1.11 6.72 -7.35
CA MET A 232 2.54 6.91 -6.99
C MET A 232 3.34 5.65 -7.27
N ILE A 233 2.83 4.51 -6.82
CA ILE A 233 3.42 3.20 -7.10
C ILE A 233 3.43 2.94 -8.62
N TYR A 234 2.35 3.29 -9.32
CA TYR A 234 2.23 3.01 -10.75
C TYR A 234 3.24 3.80 -11.55
N GLU A 235 3.52 5.05 -11.15
CA GLU A 235 4.53 5.92 -11.73
C GLU A 235 5.98 5.54 -11.33
N GLY A 236 6.16 4.68 -10.33
CA GLY A 236 7.47 4.35 -9.77
C GLY A 236 8.05 5.46 -8.89
N MET A 237 7.20 6.31 -8.33
CA MET A 237 7.62 7.37 -7.41
C MET A 237 7.58 6.88 -5.97
N GLN A 238 8.72 7.01 -5.29
CA GLN A 238 8.84 6.74 -3.86
C GLN A 238 8.38 7.95 -3.05
N ILE A 239 7.62 7.68 -1.99
CA ILE A 239 7.03 8.68 -1.11
C ILE A 239 7.26 8.32 0.35
N GLU A 240 7.61 9.30 1.17
CA GLU A 240 7.84 9.11 2.60
C GLU A 240 6.50 9.04 3.35
N LEU A 241 5.89 7.85 3.35
CA LEU A 241 4.66 7.54 4.07
C LEU A 241 4.89 6.28 4.91
N PRO A 242 5.33 6.40 6.17
CA PRO A 242 5.48 5.25 7.04
C PRO A 242 4.09 4.76 7.42
N PHE A 243 3.60 3.66 6.83
CA PHE A 243 2.30 3.09 7.19
C PHE A 243 2.45 2.05 8.28
N ALA A 244 1.49 2.01 9.20
CA ALA A 244 1.51 1.03 10.28
C ALA A 244 1.41 -0.39 9.70
N ALA A 245 2.20 -1.33 10.26
CA ALA A 245 2.31 -2.67 9.71
C ALA A 245 0.95 -3.40 9.61
N PHE A 246 0.07 -3.27 10.60
CA PHE A 246 -1.27 -3.85 10.53
C PHE A 246 -2.10 -3.27 9.38
N PHE A 247 -1.93 -1.99 9.05
CA PHE A 247 -2.68 -1.35 7.99
C PHE A 247 -2.24 -1.88 6.62
N LEU A 248 -0.93 -2.00 6.38
CA LEU A 248 -0.42 -2.63 5.16
C LEU A 248 -0.86 -4.09 5.04
N CYS A 249 -0.81 -4.87 6.12
CA CYS A 249 -1.35 -6.24 6.15
C CYS A 249 -2.82 -6.28 5.70
N LYS A 250 -3.66 -5.33 6.11
CA LYS A 250 -5.07 -5.24 5.69
C LYS A 250 -5.24 -4.96 4.21
N LEU A 251 -4.37 -4.13 3.63
CA LEU A 251 -4.42 -3.79 2.21
C LEU A 251 -4.04 -4.99 1.33
N LEU A 252 -3.07 -5.78 1.78
CA LEU A 252 -2.55 -6.95 1.06
C LEU A 252 -3.45 -8.19 1.23
N GLN A 253 -4.21 -8.28 2.31
CA GLN A 253 -5.13 -9.40 2.52
C GLN A 253 -6.36 -9.32 1.61
N PRO A 254 -6.98 -10.47 1.27
CA PRO A 254 -8.29 -10.49 0.61
C PRO A 254 -9.32 -9.64 1.36
N LYS A 255 -10.28 -9.05 0.64
CA LYS A 255 -11.27 -8.10 1.21
C LYS A 255 -11.99 -8.56 2.47
N ASN A 256 -12.21 -9.87 2.60
CA ASN A 256 -12.94 -10.48 3.71
C ASN A 256 -12.02 -11.24 4.68
N ALA A 257 -10.70 -11.10 4.55
CA ALA A 257 -9.75 -11.66 5.50
C ALA A 257 -9.49 -10.65 6.61
N ASP A 258 -9.65 -11.13 7.84
CA ASP A 258 -9.40 -10.36 9.04
C ASP A 258 -7.96 -10.59 9.50
N VAL A 259 -7.35 -9.51 9.98
CA VAL A 259 -5.99 -9.56 10.52
C VAL A 259 -6.03 -10.11 11.94
N ASP A 260 -5.04 -10.94 12.30
CA ASP A 260 -4.96 -11.59 13.60
C ASP A 260 -4.53 -10.63 14.73
N ILE A 261 -4.75 -11.09 15.98
CA ILE A 261 -4.46 -10.33 17.20
C ILE A 261 -3.00 -9.85 17.32
N ASN A 262 -2.02 -10.55 16.76
CA ASN A 262 -0.62 -10.17 16.93
C ASN A 262 -0.28 -8.89 16.17
N HIS A 263 -1.11 -8.49 15.19
CA HIS A 263 -0.96 -7.19 14.52
C HIS A 263 -1.46 -6.02 15.37
N LEU A 264 -2.20 -6.29 16.45
CA LEU A 264 -2.61 -5.28 17.42
C LEU A 264 -1.40 -4.59 18.04
N GLN A 265 -0.27 -5.31 18.18
CA GLN A 265 0.98 -4.73 18.64
C GLN A 265 1.45 -3.54 17.80
N SER A 266 1.21 -3.56 16.47
CA SER A 266 1.56 -2.42 15.59
C SER A 266 0.50 -1.31 15.55
N LEU A 267 -0.67 -1.52 16.16
CA LEU A 267 -1.68 -0.46 16.33
C LEU A 267 -1.50 0.22 17.70
N ASP A 268 -1.42 -0.60 18.75
CA ASP A 268 -1.35 -0.18 20.14
C ASP A 268 -0.59 -1.26 20.95
N PRO A 269 0.72 -1.07 21.16
CA PRO A 269 1.57 -2.01 21.90
C PRO A 269 1.12 -2.23 23.34
N ASP A 270 0.64 -1.18 24.01
CA ASP A 270 0.16 -1.23 25.39
C ASP A 270 -1.11 -2.06 25.52
N PHE A 271 -2.07 -1.79 24.65
CA PHE A 271 -3.32 -2.55 24.59
C PHE A 271 -3.06 -4.02 24.27
N TYR A 272 -2.14 -4.32 23.35
CA TYR A 272 -1.71 -5.69 23.10
C TYR A 272 -1.11 -6.37 24.34
N ARG A 273 -0.22 -5.69 25.08
CA ARG A 273 0.34 -6.20 26.34
C ARG A 273 -0.75 -6.50 27.37
N ASN A 274 -1.73 -5.61 27.52
CA ASN A 274 -2.84 -5.78 28.45
C ASN A 274 -3.71 -7.00 28.11
N LEU A 275 -4.00 -7.25 26.83
CA LEU A 275 -4.72 -8.45 26.41
C LEU A 275 -3.90 -9.74 26.59
N MET A 276 -2.59 -9.68 26.35
CA MET A 276 -1.71 -10.83 26.62
C MET A 276 -1.62 -11.13 28.12
N PHE A 277 -1.59 -10.10 28.97
CA PHE A 277 -1.67 -10.26 30.42
C PHE A 277 -2.99 -10.92 30.84
N LEU A 278 -4.13 -10.45 30.32
CA LEU A 278 -5.45 -11.05 30.60
C LEU A 278 -5.50 -12.52 30.20
N ARG A 279 -4.83 -12.89 29.09
CA ARG A 279 -4.74 -14.27 28.61
C ARG A 279 -4.00 -15.18 29.60
N SER A 280 -2.90 -14.72 30.18
CA SER A 280 -2.05 -15.49 31.10
C SER A 280 -2.35 -15.23 32.58
N HIS A 281 -3.39 -14.47 32.89
CA HIS A 281 -3.73 -14.12 34.26
C HIS A 281 -4.13 -15.37 35.06
N GLU A 282 -3.44 -15.63 36.18
CA GLU A 282 -3.67 -16.81 37.02
C GLU A 282 -4.82 -16.63 38.03
N GLY A 283 -5.21 -15.39 38.32
CA GLY A 283 -6.31 -15.06 39.24
C GLY A 283 -7.71 -15.25 38.64
N ASN A 284 -8.72 -14.84 39.40
CA ASN A 284 -10.10 -14.82 38.91
C ASN A 284 -10.34 -13.59 38.03
N VAL A 285 -10.47 -13.81 36.72
CA VAL A 285 -10.71 -12.72 35.75
C VAL A 285 -12.01 -11.96 36.01
N ALA A 286 -13.01 -12.57 36.65
CA ALA A 286 -14.25 -11.88 37.00
C ALA A 286 -14.02 -10.71 37.98
N ASP A 287 -12.94 -10.73 38.76
CA ASP A 287 -12.59 -9.66 39.70
C ASP A 287 -12.14 -8.37 38.98
N LEU A 288 -11.83 -8.45 37.68
CA LEU A 288 -11.46 -7.30 36.84
C LEU A 288 -12.68 -6.50 36.34
N ASP A 289 -13.90 -6.95 36.65
CA ASP A 289 -15.16 -6.30 36.29
C ASP A 289 -15.26 -5.90 34.79
N LEU A 290 -14.77 -6.79 33.93
CA LEU A 290 -14.85 -6.64 32.49
C LEU A 290 -16.15 -7.27 31.98
N ASN A 291 -16.76 -6.67 30.97
CA ASN A 291 -17.89 -7.23 30.23
C ASN A 291 -17.58 -7.24 28.72
N PHE A 292 -18.47 -7.80 27.90
CA PHE A 292 -18.28 -7.86 26.45
C PHE A 292 -18.67 -6.54 25.76
N THR A 293 -18.11 -5.43 26.23
CA THR A 293 -18.27 -4.11 25.61
C THR A 293 -16.91 -3.45 25.35
N VAL A 294 -16.90 -2.46 24.47
CA VAL A 294 -15.76 -1.60 24.19
C VAL A 294 -16.19 -0.15 24.32
N VAL A 295 -15.35 0.64 24.99
CA VAL A 295 -15.56 2.08 25.16
C VAL A 295 -14.67 2.80 24.16
N ASP A 296 -15.29 3.58 23.28
CA ASP A 296 -14.59 4.47 22.35
C ASP A 296 -14.84 5.93 22.74
N ASP A 297 -13.75 6.67 22.92
CA ASP A 297 -13.82 8.12 23.04
C ASP A 297 -13.88 8.74 21.63
N LYS A 298 -15.00 9.41 21.35
CA LYS A 298 -15.24 10.14 20.12
C LYS A 298 -15.41 11.62 20.45
N PHE A 299 -14.29 12.36 20.48
CA PHE A 299 -14.28 13.81 20.74
C PHE A 299 -14.89 14.21 22.10
N GLY A 300 -14.61 13.43 23.14
CA GLY A 300 -15.14 13.66 24.49
C GLY A 300 -16.51 13.04 24.74
N ALA A 301 -17.14 12.47 23.70
CA ALA A 301 -18.34 11.66 23.85
C ALA A 301 -17.95 10.17 23.96
N THR A 302 -18.19 9.61 25.14
CA THR A 302 -17.98 8.19 25.41
C THR A 302 -19.09 7.36 24.76
N ARG A 303 -18.73 6.51 23.80
CA ARG A 303 -19.66 5.54 23.20
C ARG A 303 -19.30 4.14 23.63
N VAL A 304 -20.27 3.43 24.21
CA VAL A 304 -20.14 2.01 24.53
C VAL A 304 -20.71 1.21 23.37
N THR A 305 -19.92 0.27 22.85
CA THR A 305 -20.35 -0.68 21.81
C THR A 305 -20.29 -2.09 22.37
N GLU A 306 -21.37 -2.86 22.24
CA GLU A 306 -21.34 -4.27 22.63
C GLU A 306 -20.59 -5.12 21.59
N LEU A 307 -19.70 -6.00 22.06
CA LEU A 307 -18.95 -6.94 21.21
C LEU A 307 -19.79 -8.16 20.82
N VAL A 308 -20.81 -8.47 21.60
CA VAL A 308 -21.84 -9.49 21.36
C VAL A 308 -23.20 -8.93 21.80
N PRO A 309 -24.33 -9.40 21.25
CA PRO A 309 -25.65 -8.99 21.72
C PRO A 309 -25.82 -9.27 23.22
N GLY A 310 -26.21 -8.25 24.00
CA GLY A 310 -26.33 -8.36 25.46
C GLY A 310 -24.97 -8.43 26.18
N GLY A 311 -23.92 -7.93 25.52
CA GLY A 311 -22.55 -7.99 26.03
C GLY A 311 -22.32 -7.17 27.29
N HIS A 312 -23.15 -6.16 27.57
CA HIS A 312 -23.06 -5.37 28.81
C HIS A 312 -23.33 -6.20 30.08
N ASP A 313 -24.27 -7.13 30.03
CA ASP A 313 -24.66 -8.01 31.14
C ASP A 313 -23.80 -9.29 31.22
N LEU A 314 -22.93 -9.52 30.23
CA LEU A 314 -22.11 -10.72 30.16
C LEU A 314 -20.73 -10.45 30.77
N PRO A 315 -20.42 -10.92 31.99
CA PRO A 315 -19.11 -10.74 32.59
C PRO A 315 -18.05 -11.59 31.89
N VAL A 316 -16.82 -11.08 31.86
CA VAL A 316 -15.65 -11.83 31.40
C VAL A 316 -15.16 -12.72 32.53
N THR A 317 -15.04 -14.02 32.26
CA THR A 317 -14.61 -15.05 33.20
C THR A 317 -13.39 -15.78 32.66
N ASN A 318 -12.78 -16.62 33.49
CA ASN A 318 -11.64 -17.45 33.09
C ASN A 318 -11.93 -18.36 31.90
N GLU A 319 -13.19 -18.78 31.72
CA GLU A 319 -13.64 -19.66 30.63
C GLU A 319 -13.84 -18.90 29.32
N ASN A 320 -14.35 -17.66 29.38
CA ASN A 320 -14.71 -16.88 28.20
C ASN A 320 -13.70 -15.79 27.81
N ARG A 321 -12.64 -15.56 28.62
CA ARG A 321 -11.62 -14.52 28.38
C ARG A 321 -10.98 -14.56 27.00
N VAL A 322 -10.73 -15.76 26.46
CA VAL A 322 -10.12 -15.92 25.14
C VAL A 322 -11.05 -15.39 24.05
N ARG A 323 -12.36 -15.64 24.18
CA ARG A 323 -13.38 -15.09 23.29
C ARG A 323 -13.44 -13.57 23.38
N TYR A 324 -13.42 -13.01 24.60
CA TYR A 324 -13.37 -11.57 24.81
C TYR A 324 -12.16 -10.92 24.11
N ILE A 325 -10.96 -11.47 24.33
CA ILE A 325 -9.72 -11.01 23.72
C ILE A 325 -9.81 -11.02 22.18
N HIS A 326 -10.32 -12.11 21.60
CA HIS A 326 -10.50 -12.20 20.14
C HIS A 326 -11.49 -11.17 19.60
N LEU A 327 -12.65 -11.00 20.24
CA LEU A 327 -13.68 -10.07 19.79
C LEU A 327 -13.22 -8.62 19.91
N LEU A 328 -12.57 -8.27 21.02
CA LEU A 328 -12.06 -6.92 21.25
C LEU A 328 -10.92 -6.56 20.27
N SER A 329 -10.00 -7.50 20.03
CA SER A 329 -8.95 -7.34 19.01
C SER A 329 -9.54 -7.19 17.61
N ASN A 330 -10.53 -8.03 17.28
CA ASN A 330 -11.23 -7.95 16.00
C ASN A 330 -11.96 -6.62 15.84
N TYR A 331 -12.57 -6.09 16.91
CA TYR A 331 -13.23 -4.80 16.87
C TYR A 331 -12.24 -3.68 16.51
N LYS A 332 -11.15 -3.57 17.27
CA LYS A 332 -10.15 -2.51 17.10
C LYS A 332 -9.42 -2.60 15.76
N LEU A 333 -9.03 -3.80 15.33
CA LEU A 333 -8.33 -3.99 14.06
C LEU A 333 -9.29 -3.96 12.87
N ASN A 334 -10.35 -4.77 12.88
CA ASN A 334 -11.11 -5.12 11.67
C ASN A 334 -12.43 -4.39 11.55
N VAL A 335 -13.17 -4.17 12.63
CA VAL A 335 -14.52 -3.57 12.56
C VAL A 335 -14.46 -2.05 12.46
N GLN A 336 -13.74 -1.40 13.36
CA GLN A 336 -13.78 0.06 13.53
C GLN A 336 -13.29 0.81 12.27
N MET A 337 -12.29 0.26 11.58
CA MET A 337 -11.68 0.89 10.40
C MET A 337 -12.15 0.29 9.07
N ARG A 338 -13.13 -0.65 9.08
CA ARG A 338 -13.48 -1.45 7.89
C ARG A 338 -13.82 -0.57 6.69
N VAL A 339 -14.70 0.41 6.88
CA VAL A 339 -15.16 1.29 5.80
C VAL A 339 -14.00 2.08 5.20
N ALA A 340 -13.16 2.68 6.03
CA ALA A 340 -12.00 3.46 5.58
C ALA A 340 -11.01 2.61 4.78
N VAL A 341 -10.62 1.45 5.34
CA VAL A 341 -9.68 0.51 4.71
C VAL A 341 -10.24 -0.04 3.41
N ASP A 342 -11.53 -0.39 3.38
CA ASP A 342 -12.17 -0.94 2.18
C ASP A 342 -12.21 0.09 1.05
N ARG A 343 -12.54 1.36 1.36
CA ARG A 343 -12.57 2.42 0.35
C ARG A 343 -11.18 2.77 -0.15
N PHE A 344 -10.20 2.84 0.74
CA PHE A 344 -8.81 3.01 0.37
C PHE A 344 -8.32 1.88 -0.53
N ARG A 345 -8.60 0.63 -0.16
CA ARG A 345 -8.23 -0.54 -0.96
C ARG A 345 -8.93 -0.54 -2.32
N ASP A 346 -10.21 -0.20 -2.38
CA ASP A 346 -10.95 -0.10 -3.63
C ASP A 346 -10.33 0.99 -4.55
N GLY A 347 -9.89 2.11 -3.97
CA GLY A 347 -9.16 3.16 -4.68
C GLY A 347 -7.80 2.72 -5.19
N LEU A 348 -7.02 2.02 -4.37
CA LEU A 348 -5.74 1.45 -4.76
C LEU A 348 -5.90 0.47 -5.93
N SER A 349 -6.89 -0.43 -5.82
CA SER A 349 -7.23 -1.43 -6.85
C SER A 349 -7.73 -0.85 -8.18
N ASN A 350 -8.18 0.41 -8.18
CA ASN A 350 -8.56 1.12 -9.40
C ASN A 350 -7.34 1.36 -10.30
N VAL A 351 -6.17 1.61 -9.70
CA VAL A 351 -4.92 1.90 -10.42
C VAL A 351 -4.05 0.66 -10.53
N ILE A 352 -3.73 0.00 -9.42
CA ILE A 352 -2.86 -1.19 -9.43
C ILE A 352 -3.62 -2.42 -8.95
N PRO A 353 -3.52 -3.54 -9.68
CA PRO A 353 -3.99 -4.83 -9.18
C PRO A 353 -3.41 -5.18 -7.80
N LEU A 354 -4.28 -5.43 -6.82
CA LEU A 354 -3.80 -5.82 -5.48
C LEU A 354 -3.09 -7.17 -5.51
N GLU A 355 -3.44 -8.06 -6.44
CA GLU A 355 -2.75 -9.33 -6.64
C GLU A 355 -1.25 -9.16 -6.94
N TRP A 356 -0.86 -8.05 -7.59
CA TRP A 356 0.54 -7.77 -7.85
C TRP A 356 1.28 -7.38 -6.56
N LEU A 357 0.63 -6.56 -5.72
CA LEU A 357 1.20 -6.19 -4.42
C LEU A 357 1.24 -7.36 -3.44
N ARG A 358 0.39 -8.37 -3.61
CA ARG A 358 0.36 -9.59 -2.79
C ARG A 358 1.57 -10.51 -2.96
N MET A 359 2.47 -10.19 -3.89
CA MET A 359 3.80 -10.80 -3.95
C MET A 359 4.71 -10.32 -2.81
N PHE A 360 4.34 -9.27 -2.09
CA PHE A 360 5.15 -8.67 -1.05
C PHE A 360 4.48 -8.81 0.30
N ASP A 361 5.27 -8.95 1.36
CA ASP A 361 4.78 -8.78 2.72
C ASP A 361 4.63 -7.29 3.08
N HIS A 362 4.21 -7.00 4.32
CA HIS A 362 4.01 -5.61 4.75
C HIS A 362 5.29 -4.78 4.78
N ARG A 363 6.46 -5.36 5.11
CA ARG A 363 7.74 -4.64 5.16
C ARG A 363 8.24 -4.36 3.76
N GLU A 364 8.16 -5.36 2.89
CA GLU A 364 8.52 -5.24 1.49
C GLU A 364 7.60 -4.26 0.75
N CYS A 365 6.29 -4.27 1.06
CA CYS A 365 5.35 -3.30 0.53
C CYS A 365 5.67 -1.87 1.01
N GLN A 366 6.06 -1.69 2.28
CA GLN A 366 6.55 -0.41 2.78
C GLN A 366 7.79 0.05 1.99
N THR A 367 8.74 -0.85 1.72
CA THR A 367 9.93 -0.57 0.89
C THR A 367 9.58 -0.18 -0.54
N ILE A 368 8.54 -0.77 -1.14
CA ILE A 368 8.06 -0.38 -2.48
C ILE A 368 7.48 1.04 -2.46
N ILE A 369 6.77 1.41 -1.40
CA ILE A 369 6.12 2.71 -1.26
C ILE A 369 7.15 3.81 -0.96
N SER A 370 8.04 3.58 0.00
CA SER A 370 8.94 4.61 0.54
C SER A 370 10.39 4.49 0.10
N GLY A 371 10.74 3.43 -0.62
CA GLY A 371 12.13 3.07 -0.84
C GLY A 371 12.69 2.28 0.34
N ALA A 372 13.87 1.70 0.14
CA ALA A 372 14.55 0.98 1.20
C ALA A 372 15.25 1.98 2.13
N GLU A 373 15.09 1.81 3.43
CA GLU A 373 15.94 2.44 4.45
C GLU A 373 17.32 1.77 4.44
N VAL A 374 18.06 1.92 3.34
CA VAL A 374 19.44 1.44 3.28
C VAL A 374 20.30 2.53 3.94
N PRO A 375 21.10 2.20 4.98
CA PRO A 375 22.08 3.14 5.47
C PRO A 375 22.98 3.54 4.31
N ILE A 376 23.10 4.85 4.10
CA ILE A 376 23.92 5.41 3.04
C ILE A 376 25.33 4.84 3.19
N ASN A 377 25.82 4.15 2.16
CA ASN A 377 27.19 3.68 2.15
C ASN A 377 28.12 4.88 1.95
N VAL A 378 28.58 5.44 3.07
CA VAL A 378 29.43 6.63 3.10
C VAL A 378 30.74 6.40 2.33
N ASN A 379 31.24 5.16 2.29
CA ASN A 379 32.45 4.84 1.53
C ASN A 379 32.18 4.87 0.02
N ASP A 380 31.09 4.27 -0.45
CA ASP A 380 30.68 4.35 -1.86
C ASP A 380 30.42 5.80 -2.31
N MET A 381 29.77 6.60 -1.45
CA MET A 381 29.61 8.04 -1.70
C MET A 381 30.96 8.77 -1.80
N LYS A 382 31.92 8.45 -0.93
CA LYS A 382 33.25 9.05 -0.95
C LYS A 382 34.01 8.70 -2.22
N ASP A 383 33.93 7.44 -2.65
CA ASP A 383 34.65 6.93 -3.82
C ASP A 383 34.10 7.52 -5.14
N ASN A 384 32.83 7.92 -5.16
CA ASN A 384 32.16 8.53 -6.33
C ASN A 384 31.99 10.06 -6.23
N ALA A 385 32.55 10.71 -5.21
CA ALA A 385 32.44 12.15 -5.03
C ALA A 385 33.48 12.91 -5.89
N ALA A 386 33.01 13.89 -6.66
CA ALA A 386 33.86 14.83 -7.39
C ALA A 386 34.02 16.14 -6.61
N TYR A 387 35.25 16.61 -6.46
CA TYR A 387 35.57 17.85 -5.76
C TYR A 387 35.89 18.96 -6.78
N SER A 388 35.39 20.17 -6.52
CA SER A 388 35.62 21.35 -7.37
C SER A 388 35.89 22.58 -6.50
N GLY A 389 36.29 23.70 -7.11
CA GLY A 389 36.52 24.95 -6.37
C GLY A 389 37.76 24.96 -5.48
N GLY A 390 38.78 24.14 -5.79
CA GLY A 390 40.04 24.07 -5.04
C GLY A 390 40.08 23.02 -3.92
N TYR A 391 38.98 22.28 -3.71
CA TYR A 391 38.96 21.14 -2.81
C TYR A 391 39.52 19.89 -3.50
N THR A 392 40.30 19.11 -2.74
CA THR A 392 40.79 17.78 -3.13
C THR A 392 40.37 16.76 -2.06
N PRO A 393 40.42 15.44 -2.35
CA PRO A 393 40.08 14.41 -1.38
C PRO A 393 40.88 14.49 -0.06
N GLU A 394 42.10 15.03 -0.12
CA GLU A 394 43.03 15.20 1.00
C GLU A 394 42.85 16.54 1.73
N HIS A 395 41.93 17.40 1.27
CA HIS A 395 41.72 18.70 1.90
C HIS A 395 41.15 18.51 3.32
N PRO A 396 41.67 19.18 4.36
CA PRO A 396 41.25 18.96 5.75
C PRO A 396 39.74 19.09 5.97
N THR A 397 39.09 20.05 5.30
CA THR A 397 37.63 20.21 5.33
C THR A 397 36.88 19.01 4.76
N ILE A 398 37.39 18.37 3.70
CA ILE A 398 36.79 17.18 3.09
C ILE A 398 36.97 15.96 4.00
N GLU A 399 38.13 15.81 4.63
CA GLU A 399 38.35 14.77 5.64
C GLU A 399 37.39 14.91 6.83
N ILE A 400 37.21 16.12 7.35
CA ILE A 400 36.25 16.42 8.42
C ILE A 400 34.82 16.12 7.97
N PHE A 401 34.44 16.55 6.77
CA PHE A 401 33.11 16.27 6.20
C PHE A 401 32.79 14.77 6.18
N TRP A 402 33.70 13.94 5.69
CA TRP A 402 33.51 12.48 5.66
C TRP A 402 33.54 11.85 7.05
N ASN A 403 34.32 12.38 7.98
CA ASN A 403 34.35 11.90 9.36
C ASN A 403 33.03 12.21 10.09
N VAL A 404 32.43 13.39 9.86
CA VAL A 404 31.11 13.76 10.40
C VAL A 404 29.99 12.92 9.77
N LEU A 405 30.08 12.60 8.48
CA LEU A 405 29.12 11.71 7.82
C LEU A 405 29.19 10.25 8.29
N ARG A 406 30.33 9.82 8.86
CA ARG A 406 30.52 8.47 9.41
C ARG A 406 30.14 8.34 10.89
N SER A 407 30.13 9.45 11.63
CA SER A 407 29.74 9.52 13.04
C SER A 407 28.23 9.55 13.19
#